data_AF-A0A937PPJ5-F1
#
_entry.id   AF-A0A937PPJ5-F1
#
_cell.length_a   1.000
_cell.length_b   1.000
_cell.length_c   1.000
_cell.angle_alpha   90.00
_cell.angle_beta   90.00
_cell.angle_gamma   90.00
#
_symmetry.space_group_name_H-M   'P 1'
#
loop_
_entity.id
_entity.type
_entity.pdbx_description
1 polymer ?
#
loop_
_entity_poly.entity_id
_entity_poly.type
_entity_poly.pdbx_seq_one_letter_code
_entity_poly.pdbx_strand_id
1 'polypeptide(L)' 'MEKELKEWYDLHKFYKYADYLTKDLADFLKVSTRTIQRWIKGKTKPSRKKLLQIKRYLAEKTTEINP' A
#
# COMPACT_ATOMS: atom_id res chain seq x y z
N MET A 1 -19.60 -1.90 12.45
CA MET A 1 -18.84 -0.73 12.96
C MET A 1 -17.49 -1.13 13.53
N GLU A 2 -17.38 -2.12 14.43
CA GLU A 2 -16.08 -2.57 14.97
C GLU A 2 -15.16 -3.28 13.95
N LYS A 3 -15.74 -4.03 13.00
CA LYS A 3 -14.99 -4.78 12.00
C LYS A 3 -14.25 -3.88 10.99
N GLU A 4 -14.91 -2.85 10.50
CA GLU A 4 -14.31 -1.86 9.58
C GLU A 4 -13.19 -1.06 10.26
N LEU A 5 -13.35 -0.74 11.55
CA LEU A 5 -12.34 -0.01 12.32
C LEU A 5 -11.08 -0.86 12.53
N LYS A 6 -11.26 -2.17 12.77
CA LYS A 6 -10.17 -3.13 12.90
C LYS A 6 -9.44 -3.37 11.57
N GLU A 7 -10.16 -3.53 10.47
CA GLU A 7 -9.57 -3.67 9.14
C GLU A 7 -8.77 -2.43 8.74
N TRP A 8 -9.27 -1.24 9.03
CA TRP A 8 -8.54 0.01 8.78
C TRP A 8 -7.27 0.13 9.64
N TYR A 9 -7.33 -0.27 10.91
CA TYR A 9 -6.20 -0.25 11.82
C TYR A 9 -5.11 -1.26 11.43
N ASP A 10 -5.48 -2.49 11.06
CA ASP A 10 -4.56 -3.55 10.65
C ASP A 10 -3.85 -3.16 9.34
N LEU A 11 -4.58 -2.54 8.40
CA LEU A 11 -4.03 -2.00 7.17
C LEU A 11 -3.02 -0.88 7.49
N HIS A 12 -3.36 0.05 8.39
CA HIS A 12 -2.45 1.12 8.81
C HIS A 12 -1.18 0.60 9.51
N LYS A 13 -1.30 -0.45 10.33
CA LYS A 13 -0.19 -1.05 11.07
C LYS A 13 0.81 -1.73 10.13
N PHE A 14 0.34 -2.40 9.08
CA PHE A 14 1.17 -2.99 8.04
C PHE A 14 2.02 -1.94 7.30
N TYR A 15 1.44 -0.81 6.91
CA TYR A 15 2.17 0.26 6.22
C TYR A 15 3.10 1.09 7.10
N LYS A 16 2.85 1.15 8.42
CA LYS A 16 3.63 1.99 9.34
C LYS A 16 5.01 1.42 9.67
N TYR A 17 5.20 0.10 9.56
CA TYR A 17 6.45 -0.58 9.96
C TYR A 17 7.15 -1.37 8.84
N ALA A 18 6.56 -1.46 7.64
CA ALA A 18 7.16 -2.18 6.52
C ALA A 18 7.84 -1.21 5.54
N ASP A 19 9.03 -0.73 5.89
CA ASP A 19 9.90 -0.01 4.92
C ASP A 19 10.10 -0.84 3.63
N TYR A 20 10.12 -2.17 3.76
CA TYR A 20 10.21 -3.13 2.67
C TYR A 20 9.08 -3.00 1.64
N LEU A 21 7.84 -2.70 2.08
CA LEU A 21 6.70 -2.56 1.18
C LEU A 21 6.78 -1.31 0.31
N THR A 22 7.43 -0.25 0.78
CA THR A 22 7.59 0.97 -0.03
C THR A 22 8.57 0.76 -1.18
N LYS A 23 9.55 -0.14 -1.03
CA LYS A 23 10.49 -0.48 -2.10
C LYS A 23 9.85 -1.40 -3.14
N ASP A 24 9.23 -2.49 -2.73
CA ASP A 24 8.60 -3.43 -3.67
C ASP A 24 7.44 -2.78 -4.43
N LEU A 25 6.63 -1.96 -3.75
CA LEU A 25 5.56 -1.20 -4.40
C LEU A 25 6.12 -0.13 -5.34
N ALA A 26 7.22 0.53 -4.97
CA ALA A 26 7.90 1.50 -5.85
C ALA A 26 8.42 0.81 -7.12
N ASP A 27 9.04 -0.37 -6.98
CA ASP A 27 9.60 -1.15 -8.08
C ASP A 27 8.50 -1.71 -9.00
N PHE A 28 7.38 -2.17 -8.43
CA PHE A 28 6.19 -2.60 -9.17
C PHE A 28 5.55 -1.45 -9.94
N LEU A 29 5.42 -0.29 -9.30
CA LEU A 29 4.81 0.89 -9.91
C LEU A 29 5.79 1.68 -10.76
N LYS A 30 7.08 1.34 -10.80
CA LYS A 30 8.13 2.11 -11.49
C LYS A 30 8.11 3.59 -11.08
N VAL A 31 8.07 3.85 -9.78
CA VAL A 31 8.18 5.19 -9.18
C VAL A 31 9.25 5.20 -8.10
N SER A 32 9.68 6.37 -7.64
CA SER A 32 10.61 6.42 -6.51
C SER A 32 9.94 6.00 -5.20
N THR A 33 10.72 5.41 -4.28
CA THR A 33 10.29 5.15 -2.90
C THR A 33 9.80 6.43 -2.20
N ARG A 34 10.43 7.57 -2.50
CA ARG A 34 10.01 8.89 -1.99
C ARG A 34 8.62 9.29 -2.48
N THR A 35 8.24 8.91 -3.70
CA THR A 35 6.88 9.13 -4.21
C THR A 35 5.87 8.34 -3.40
N ILE A 36 6.14 7.06 -3.10
CA ILE A 36 5.30 6.22 -2.25
C ILE A 36 5.18 6.81 -0.84
N GLN A 37 6.30 7.20 -0.22
CA GLN A 37 6.31 7.84 1.10
C GLN A 37 5.47 9.13 1.13
N ARG A 38 5.50 9.94 0.06
CA ARG A 38 4.67 11.14 -0.05
C ARG A 38 3.18 10.81 -0.18
N TRP A 39 2.82 9.73 -0.86
CA TRP A 39 1.43 9.25 -0.92
C TRP A 39 0.94 8.76 0.44
N ILE A 40 1.75 7.98 1.15
CA ILE A 40 1.44 7.49 2.52
C ILE A 40 1.26 8.65 3.49
N LYS A 41 2.13 9.68 3.40
CA LYS A 41 2.04 10.90 4.23
C LYS A 41 0.94 11.88 3.76
N GLY A 42 0.15 11.53 2.74
CA GLY A 42 -0.91 12.38 2.19
C GLY A 42 -0.43 13.67 1.52
N LYS A 43 0.87 13.83 1.27
CA LYS A 43 1.47 15.05 0.68
C LYS A 43 1.14 15.18 -0.81
N THR A 44 0.97 14.06 -1.49
CA THR A 44 0.53 13.99 -2.90
C THR A 44 -0.37 12.78 -3.07
N LYS A 45 -1.09 12.70 -4.20
CA LYS A 45 -1.99 11.57 -4.48
C LYS A 45 -1.53 10.80 -5.73
N PRO A 46 -1.64 9.46 -5.74
CA PRO A 46 -1.43 8.68 -6.96
C PRO A 46 -2.51 8.99 -8.00
N SER A 47 -2.17 8.84 -9.27
CA SER A 47 -3.14 8.93 -10.36
C SER A 47 -4.14 7.78 -10.31
N ARG A 48 -5.29 7.92 -10.99
CA ARG A 48 -6.31 6.86 -11.09
C ARG A 48 -5.73 5.53 -11.59
N LYS A 49 -4.83 5.58 -12.57
CA LYS A 49 -4.11 4.40 -13.08
C LYS A 49 -3.22 3.75 -12.00
N LYS A 50 -2.46 4.55 -11.25
CA LYS A 50 -1.61 4.05 -10.15
C LYS A 50 -2.43 3.46 -9.02
N LEU A 51 -3.58 4.04 -8.68
CA LEU A 51 -4.50 3.49 -7.70
C LEU A 51 -4.99 2.08 -8.08
N LEU A 52 -5.35 1.87 -9.35
CA LEU A 52 -5.73 0.53 -9.85
C LEU A 52 -4.58 -0.47 -9.72
N GLN A 53 -3.36 -0.06 -10.06
CA GLN A 53 -2.18 -0.93 -9.92
C GLN A 53 -1.88 -1.28 -8.46
N ILE A 54 -1.98 -0.30 -7.54
CA ILE A 54 -1.83 -0.53 -6.10
C ILE A 54 -2.86 -1.56 -5.62
N LYS A 55 -4.12 -1.44 -6.00
CA LYS A 55 -5.17 -2.41 -5.62
C LYS A 55 -4.83 -3.83 -6.08
N ARG A 56 -4.32 -4.00 -7.29
CA ARG A 56 -3.91 -5.32 -7.82
C ARG A 56 -2.73 -5.90 -7.05
N TYR A 57 -1.70 -5.10 -6.84
CA TYR A 57 -0.52 -5.49 -6.06
C TYR A 57 -0.90 -6.01 -4.66
N LEU A 58 -1.84 -5.31 -4.00
CA LEU A 58 -2.33 -5.71 -2.68
C LEU A 58 -3.17 -6.98 -2.72
N ALA A 59 -4.03 -7.14 -3.72
CA ALA A 59 -4.80 -8.36 -3.88
C ALA A 59 -3.85 -9.57 -4.03
N GLU A 60 -2.88 -9.49 -4.96
CA GLU A 60 -1.89 -10.55 -5.19
C GLU A 60 -1.09 -10.87 -3.91
N LYS A 61 -0.55 -9.86 -3.22
CA LYS A 61 0.24 -10.06 -2.00
C LYS A 61 -0.58 -10.52 -0.79
N THR A 62 -1.87 -10.24 -0.74
CA THR A 62 -2.74 -10.73 0.35
C THR A 62 -3.11 -12.21 0.14
N THR A 63 -3.21 -12.66 -1.11
CA THR A 63 -3.47 -14.08 -1.45
C THR A 63 -2.26 -14.98 -1.13
N GLU A 64 -1.03 -14.48 -1.27
CA GLU A 64 0.19 -15.24 -0.94
C GLU A 64 0.42 -15.45 0.57
N ILE A 65 -0.25 -14.68 1.43
CA ILE A 65 -0.07 -14.73 2.90
C ILE A 65 -1.03 -15.75 3.56
N ASN A 66 -1.93 -16.38 2.78
CA ASN A 66 -2.93 -17.32 3.31
C ASN A 66 -2.90 -18.67 2.56
N PRO A 67 -1.89 -19.54 2.81
CA PRO A 67 -2.02 -20.99 2.64
C PRO A 67 -2.73 -21.64 3.84
#